data_AF-A0A4R5JZY9-F1
#
_entry.id   AF-A0A4R5JZY9-F1
#
_cell.length_a   1.000
_cell.length_b   1.000
_cell.length_c   1.000
_cell.angle_alpha   90.00
_cell.angle_beta   90.00
_cell.angle_gamma   90.00
#
_symmetry.space_group_name_H-M   'P 1'
#
loop_
_entity.id
_entity.type
_entity.pdbx_description
1 polymer ?
#
loop_
_entity_poly.entity_id
_entity_poly.type
_entity_poly.pdbx_seq_one_letter_code
_entity_poly.pdbx_strand_id
1 'polypeptide(L)'
;MNFSKQRNRELLHASVLFLLLGGFPKWAYAALTPAQQTTNDLDVVAHTQYKNGGLLAHTIMNHKNPTELEQWVLEATPETLGPIFMTLISEAKAFDAISDETDPTTGQQTQVKTHYTQSETQTLQQTAINRLLNWMVDDANKKSTPPVSQLQFEEAFMRMNRFGTISKTPGKSYCENRLKMDNFMAIGAQRFFGPGADSVRAEYRQHTAFLGARMDDHCEHREYHGRYYIPGGEARYKGEGL
;
A
#
# COMPACT_ATOMS: atom_id res chain seq x y z
N MET A 1 -9.09 37.61 4.84
CA MET A 1 -9.83 36.89 3.78
C MET A 1 -8.91 36.64 2.60
N ASN A 2 -8.75 35.36 2.23
CA ASN A 2 -8.36 34.83 0.91
C ASN A 2 -7.09 35.35 0.20
N PHE A 3 -5.90 35.00 0.73
CA PHE A 3 -4.66 34.94 -0.08
C PHE A 3 -4.09 33.52 -0.25
N SER A 4 -4.49 32.54 0.57
CA SER A 4 -3.99 31.15 0.46
C SER A 4 -4.67 30.33 -0.64
N LYS A 5 -5.94 30.61 -0.93
CA LYS A 5 -6.72 29.83 -1.92
C LYS A 5 -6.35 30.15 -3.37
N GLN A 6 -5.81 31.33 -3.62
CA GLN A 6 -5.44 31.78 -4.97
C GLN A 6 -4.02 31.31 -5.37
N ARG A 7 -3.09 31.23 -4.41
CA ARG A 7 -1.72 30.74 -4.63
C ARG A 7 -1.67 29.23 -4.94
N ASN A 8 -2.58 28.44 -4.35
CA ASN A 8 -2.70 27.01 -4.64
C ASN A 8 -3.26 26.70 -6.04
N ARG A 9 -4.05 27.62 -6.61
CA ARG A 9 -4.59 27.45 -7.98
C ARG A 9 -3.56 27.78 -9.06
N GLU A 10 -2.68 28.73 -8.80
CA GLU A 10 -1.57 29.09 -9.70
C GLU A 10 -0.46 28.02 -9.71
N LEU A 11 -0.20 27.37 -8.57
CA LEU A 11 0.76 26.26 -8.48
C LEU A 11 0.29 24.99 -9.21
N LEU A 12 -1.02 24.71 -9.21
CA LEU A 12 -1.60 23.59 -9.99
C LEU A 12 -1.49 23.83 -11.51
N HIS A 13 -1.60 25.08 -11.98
CA HIS A 13 -1.36 25.38 -13.40
C HIS A 13 0.14 25.32 -13.77
N ALA A 14 1.05 25.68 -12.87
CA ALA A 14 2.48 25.56 -13.11
C ALA A 14 2.94 24.09 -13.19
N SER A 15 2.38 23.19 -12.37
CA SER A 15 2.71 21.76 -12.41
C SER A 15 2.22 21.04 -13.68
N VAL A 16 1.10 21.50 -14.27
CA VAL A 16 0.59 20.92 -15.53
C VAL A 16 1.38 21.44 -16.75
N LEU A 17 1.91 22.67 -16.69
CA LEU A 17 2.72 23.21 -17.80
C LEU A 17 4.14 22.62 -17.85
N PHE A 18 4.69 22.15 -16.73
CA PHE A 18 6.05 21.58 -16.66
C PHE A 18 6.14 20.11 -17.13
N LEU A 19 5.01 19.43 -17.35
CA LEU A 19 4.96 18.05 -17.85
C LEU A 19 5.35 17.91 -19.34
N LEU A 20 5.59 19.00 -20.07
CA LEU A 20 5.96 18.98 -21.49
C LEU A 20 7.45 19.23 -21.78
N LEU A 21 8.27 19.59 -20.79
CA LEU A 21 9.71 19.84 -20.97
C LEU A 21 10.48 19.16 -19.84
N GLY A 22 10.96 17.95 -20.11
CA GLY A 22 11.57 17.07 -19.11
C GLY A 22 12.64 17.73 -18.22
N GLY A 23 12.48 17.51 -16.91
CA GLY A 23 13.50 17.77 -15.89
C GLY A 23 13.08 18.80 -14.84
N PHE A 24 12.71 18.33 -13.65
CA PHE A 24 12.57 19.22 -12.48
C PHE A 24 13.94 19.80 -12.08
N PRO A 25 14.09 21.13 -11.96
CA PRO A 25 15.37 21.72 -11.54
C PRO A 25 15.65 21.45 -10.05
N LYS A 26 16.91 21.13 -9.74
CA LYS A 26 17.40 20.71 -8.41
C LYS A 26 17.06 21.65 -7.23
N TRP A 27 16.73 22.92 -7.46
CA TRP A 27 16.38 23.86 -6.40
C TRP A 27 14.94 23.71 -5.87
N ALA A 28 14.06 23.01 -6.59
CA ALA A 28 12.68 22.77 -6.15
C ALA A 28 12.57 21.75 -5.00
N TYR A 29 13.56 20.85 -4.86
CA TYR A 29 13.59 19.84 -3.78
C TYR A 29 13.89 20.45 -2.40
N ALA A 30 14.51 21.64 -2.34
CA ALA A 30 14.93 22.25 -1.08
C ALA A 30 13.78 22.92 -0.29
N ALA A 31 12.57 22.99 -0.86
CA ALA A 31 11.41 23.66 -0.26
C ALA A 31 10.26 22.71 0.09
N LEU A 32 10.44 21.40 -0.06
CA LEU A 32 9.41 20.40 0.26
C LEU A 32 9.45 20.06 1.75
N THR A 33 8.27 19.92 2.37
CA THR A 33 8.20 19.32 3.70
C THR A 33 8.60 17.83 3.60
N PRO A 34 9.08 17.19 4.69
CA PRO A 34 9.42 15.77 4.68
C PRO A 34 8.28 14.90 4.12
N ALA A 35 7.05 15.11 4.59
CA ALA A 35 5.85 14.43 4.08
C ALA A 35 5.64 14.59 2.56
N GLN A 36 5.97 15.76 1.98
CA GLN A 36 5.89 15.99 0.54
C GLN A 36 7.02 15.30 -0.24
N GLN A 37 8.18 15.09 0.38
CA GLN A 37 9.26 14.32 -0.22
C GLN A 37 8.91 12.82 -0.20
N THR A 38 8.33 12.30 0.89
CA THR A 38 7.82 10.93 0.96
C THR A 38 6.69 10.69 -0.04
N THR A 39 5.73 11.62 -0.15
CA THR A 39 4.67 11.54 -1.19
C THR A 39 5.31 11.48 -2.56
N ASN A 40 6.27 12.36 -2.87
CA ASN A 40 6.90 12.39 -4.19
C ASN A 40 7.70 11.12 -4.48
N ASP A 41 8.42 10.57 -3.52
CA ASP A 41 9.18 9.34 -3.71
C ASP A 41 8.25 8.14 -3.91
N LEU A 42 7.18 8.02 -3.11
CA LEU A 42 6.17 6.97 -3.25
C LEU A 42 5.28 7.16 -4.48
N ASP A 43 4.96 8.39 -4.87
CA ASP A 43 4.16 8.70 -6.05
C ASP A 43 4.99 8.53 -7.32
N VAL A 44 6.27 8.90 -7.32
CA VAL A 44 7.19 8.61 -8.43
C VAL A 44 7.40 7.11 -8.54
N VAL A 45 7.61 6.40 -7.44
CA VAL A 45 7.67 4.93 -7.40
C VAL A 45 6.34 4.33 -7.88
N ALA A 46 5.20 4.77 -7.38
CA ALA A 46 3.90 4.28 -7.84
C ALA A 46 3.70 4.57 -9.33
N HIS A 47 3.85 5.83 -9.78
CA HIS A 47 3.61 6.23 -11.17
C HIS A 47 4.59 5.65 -12.19
N THR A 48 5.86 5.49 -11.85
CA THR A 48 6.86 4.86 -12.74
C THR A 48 6.89 3.33 -12.61
N GLN A 49 6.40 2.77 -11.48
CA GLN A 49 6.57 1.37 -11.09
C GLN A 49 5.28 0.66 -10.66
N TYR A 50 4.09 1.12 -11.05
CA TYR A 50 2.80 0.40 -10.94
C TYR A 50 2.85 -1.07 -11.43
N LYS A 51 3.97 -1.50 -12.05
CA LYS A 51 4.23 -2.83 -12.59
C LYS A 51 5.05 -3.77 -11.68
N ASN A 52 5.63 -3.31 -10.56
CA ASN A 52 6.47 -4.19 -9.72
C ASN A 52 6.18 -4.01 -8.21
N GLY A 53 5.26 -4.83 -7.68
CA GLY A 53 4.97 -4.88 -6.25
C GLY A 53 6.15 -5.26 -5.37
N GLY A 54 7.12 -6.02 -5.90
CA GLY A 54 8.34 -6.38 -5.18
C GLY A 54 9.24 -5.18 -4.88
N LEU A 55 9.43 -4.29 -5.85
CA LEU A 55 10.25 -3.09 -5.67
C LEU A 55 9.59 -2.11 -4.70
N LEU A 56 8.27 -1.92 -4.80
CA LEU A 56 7.51 -1.12 -3.84
C LEU A 56 7.63 -1.68 -2.42
N ALA A 57 7.49 -3.00 -2.26
CA ALA A 57 7.66 -3.65 -0.97
C ALA A 57 9.09 -3.47 -0.43
N HIS A 58 10.12 -3.60 -1.27
CA HIS A 58 11.51 -3.33 -0.90
C HIS A 58 11.69 -1.89 -0.40
N THR A 59 11.12 -0.91 -1.10
CA THR A 59 11.18 0.51 -0.71
C THR A 59 10.52 0.75 0.65
N ILE A 60 9.34 0.18 0.90
CA ILE A 60 8.64 0.28 2.20
C ILE A 60 9.47 -0.36 3.30
N MET A 61 10.08 -1.51 3.02
CA MET A 61 10.79 -2.29 4.04
C MET A 61 12.13 -1.66 4.44
N ASN A 62 12.79 -0.99 3.49
CA ASN A 62 14.14 -0.41 3.64
C ASN A 62 14.14 1.13 3.58
N HIS A 63 13.00 1.77 3.82
CA HIS A 63 12.91 3.22 3.82
C HIS A 63 13.80 3.81 4.93
N LYS A 64 14.62 4.82 4.58
CA LYS A 64 15.64 5.37 5.48
C LYS A 64 15.05 5.96 6.77
N ASN A 65 13.83 6.48 6.71
CA ASN A 65 13.14 7.09 7.85
C ASN A 65 11.77 6.43 8.11
N PRO A 66 11.71 5.29 8.81
CA PRO A 66 10.46 4.54 8.98
C PRO A 66 9.35 5.33 9.68
N THR A 67 9.70 6.27 10.57
CA THR A 67 8.73 7.14 11.26
C THR A 67 8.05 8.11 10.31
N GLU A 68 8.80 8.66 9.35
CA GLU A 68 8.24 9.54 8.32
C GLU A 68 7.30 8.78 7.40
N LEU A 69 7.69 7.57 6.98
CA LEU A 69 6.83 6.70 6.20
C LEU A 69 5.57 6.28 6.97
N GLU A 70 5.68 5.95 8.25
CA GLU A 70 4.53 5.68 9.11
C GLU A 70 3.57 6.87 9.13
N GLN A 71 4.07 8.07 9.43
CA GLN A 71 3.25 9.28 9.46
C GLN A 71 2.56 9.54 8.11
N TRP A 72 3.29 9.35 7.02
CA TRP A 72 2.75 9.46 5.67
C TRP A 72 1.59 8.49 5.44
N VAL A 73 1.72 7.21 5.83
CA VAL A 73 0.65 6.21 5.68
C VAL A 73 -0.59 6.61 6.47
N LEU A 74 -0.41 7.11 7.70
CA LEU A 74 -1.51 7.52 8.57
C LEU A 74 -2.25 8.75 8.04
N GLU A 75 -1.55 9.65 7.34
CA GLU A 75 -2.13 10.85 6.74
C GLU A 75 -2.62 10.65 5.29
N ALA A 76 -2.22 9.56 4.64
CA ALA A 76 -2.54 9.28 3.24
C ALA A 76 -4.04 9.11 3.02
N THR A 77 -4.55 9.64 1.91
CA THR A 77 -5.96 9.46 1.57
C THR A 77 -6.23 8.05 1.03
N PRO A 78 -7.46 7.54 1.16
CA PRO A 78 -7.85 6.25 0.58
C PRO A 78 -7.58 6.11 -0.92
N GLU A 79 -7.68 7.21 -1.67
CA GLU A 79 -7.36 7.27 -3.12
C GLU A 79 -5.89 6.96 -3.40
N THR A 80 -4.98 7.29 -2.49
CA THR A 80 -3.55 6.97 -2.61
C THR A 80 -3.24 5.57 -2.10
N LEU A 81 -3.86 5.17 -0.99
CA LEU A 81 -3.62 3.85 -0.38
C LEU A 81 -4.16 2.70 -1.22
N GLY A 82 -5.32 2.87 -1.87
CA GLY A 82 -5.92 1.83 -2.72
C GLY A 82 -4.98 1.31 -3.83
N PRO A 83 -4.44 2.17 -4.70
CA PRO A 83 -3.46 1.78 -5.72
C PRO A 83 -2.20 1.13 -5.13
N ILE A 84 -1.71 1.60 -3.98
CA ILE A 84 -0.54 1.01 -3.31
C ILE A 84 -0.84 -0.44 -2.91
N PHE A 85 -1.97 -0.69 -2.25
CA PHE A 85 -2.37 -2.06 -1.92
C PHE A 85 -2.55 -2.91 -3.18
N MET A 86 -3.13 -2.35 -4.25
CA MET A 86 -3.27 -3.05 -5.53
C MET A 86 -1.91 -3.46 -6.11
N THR A 87 -0.93 -2.56 -6.08
CA THR A 87 0.42 -2.85 -6.57
C THR A 87 1.14 -3.86 -5.67
N LEU A 88 0.98 -3.76 -4.36
CA LEU A 88 1.59 -4.71 -3.41
C LEU A 88 1.08 -6.14 -3.58
N ILE A 89 -0.16 -6.34 -4.00
CA ILE A 89 -0.68 -7.69 -4.32
C ILE A 89 -0.49 -8.12 -5.77
N SER A 90 0.24 -7.34 -6.58
CA SER A 90 0.58 -7.76 -7.94
C SER A 90 1.43 -9.03 -7.90
N GLU A 91 1.36 -9.82 -8.98
CA GLU A 91 2.08 -11.08 -9.13
C GLU A 91 3.55 -10.94 -8.70
N ALA A 92 3.96 -11.73 -7.70
CA ALA A 92 5.33 -11.75 -7.24
C ALA A 92 6.25 -12.24 -8.37
N LYS A 93 7.23 -11.42 -8.73
CA LYS A 93 8.24 -11.71 -9.74
C LYS A 93 9.62 -11.55 -9.15
N ALA A 94 10.57 -12.37 -9.62
CA ALA A 94 11.97 -12.15 -9.27
C ALA A 94 12.42 -10.77 -9.77
N PHE A 95 13.19 -10.06 -8.97
CA PHE A 95 13.69 -8.73 -9.32
C PHE A 95 15.02 -8.45 -8.62
N ASP A 96 15.72 -7.44 -9.12
CA ASP A 96 16.91 -6.90 -8.47
C ASP A 96 16.57 -5.55 -7.84
N ALA A 97 16.98 -5.34 -6.60
CA ALA A 97 16.91 -4.05 -5.91
C ALA A 97 18.31 -3.47 -5.74
N ILE A 98 18.40 -2.14 -5.76
CA ILE A 98 19.61 -1.41 -5.39
C ILE A 98 19.28 -0.63 -4.12
N SER A 99 20.05 -0.86 -3.06
CA SER A 99 19.93 -0.15 -1.79
C SER A 99 21.26 0.52 -1.44
N ASP A 100 21.19 1.68 -0.78
CA ASP A 100 22.36 2.31 -0.20
C ASP A 100 22.57 1.72 1.20
N GLU A 101 23.66 0.98 1.40
CA GLU A 101 24.10 0.57 2.73
C GLU A 101 25.16 1.53 3.24
N THR A 102 25.00 1.97 4.50
CA THR A 102 25.99 2.81 5.17
C THR A 102 26.84 1.92 6.05
N ASP A 103 28.14 1.89 5.80
CA ASP A 103 29.08 1.22 6.70
C ASP A 103 29.02 1.88 8.09
N PRO A 104 28.67 1.14 9.15
CA PRO A 104 28.49 1.69 10.49
C PRO A 104 29.80 2.21 11.11
N THR A 105 30.95 1.85 10.53
CA THR A 105 32.28 2.19 11.04
C THR A 105 32.89 3.37 10.28
N THR A 106 32.71 3.43 8.97
CA THR A 106 33.32 4.46 8.11
C THR A 106 32.35 5.54 7.66
N GLY A 107 31.04 5.32 7.82
CA GLY A 107 29.99 6.21 7.31
C GLY A 107 29.91 6.24 5.77
N GLN A 108 30.67 5.39 5.08
CA GLN A 108 30.70 5.33 3.63
C GLN A 108 29.42 4.66 3.11
N GLN A 109 28.76 5.31 2.14
CA GLN A 109 27.63 4.73 1.44
C GLN A 109 28.12 3.84 0.29
N THR A 110 27.61 2.62 0.24
CA THR A 110 27.86 1.68 -0.86
C THR A 110 26.54 1.21 -1.44
N GLN A 111 26.48 1.07 -2.76
CA GLN A 111 25.31 0.51 -3.42
C GLN A 111 25.41 -1.00 -3.39
N VAL A 112 24.43 -1.63 -2.75
CA VAL A 112 24.30 -3.08 -2.69
C VAL A 112 23.19 -3.51 -3.62
N LYS A 113 23.52 -4.42 -4.54
CA LYS A 113 22.54 -5.04 -5.43
C LYS A 113 22.06 -6.33 -4.79
N THR A 114 20.77 -6.38 -4.46
CA THR A 114 20.13 -7.57 -3.87
C THR A 114 19.21 -8.22 -4.90
N HIS A 115 19.40 -9.51 -5.16
CA HIS A 115 18.51 -10.30 -6.00
C HIS A 115 17.43 -10.96 -5.13
N TYR A 116 16.17 -10.83 -5.52
CA TYR A 116 15.03 -11.50 -4.89
C TYR A 116 14.45 -12.53 -5.85
N THR A 117 14.32 -13.76 -5.38
CA THR A 117 13.53 -14.81 -6.05
C THR A 117 12.03 -14.51 -5.94
N GLN A 118 11.21 -15.18 -6.76
CA GLN A 118 9.75 -15.00 -6.74
C GLN A 118 9.13 -15.18 -5.34
N SER A 119 9.58 -16.19 -4.58
CA SER A 119 9.05 -16.49 -3.26
C SER A 119 9.56 -15.52 -2.17
N GLU A 120 10.79 -15.01 -2.31
CA GLU A 120 11.28 -13.93 -1.45
C GLU A 120 10.52 -12.63 -1.73
N THR A 121 10.23 -12.33 -3.00
CA THR A 121 9.38 -11.20 -3.40
C THR A 121 7.98 -11.32 -2.79
N GLN A 122 7.36 -12.50 -2.85
CA GLN A 122 6.04 -12.74 -2.25
C GLN A 122 6.09 -12.47 -0.73
N THR A 123 7.10 -12.99 -0.04
CA THR A 123 7.28 -12.78 1.41
C THR A 123 7.49 -11.30 1.74
N LEU A 124 8.28 -10.60 0.92
CA LEU A 124 8.56 -9.17 1.07
C LEU A 124 7.28 -8.34 0.88
N GLN A 125 6.47 -8.63 -0.14
CA GLN A 125 5.18 -7.99 -0.38
C GLN A 125 4.20 -8.23 0.78
N GLN A 126 4.09 -9.48 1.26
CA GLN A 126 3.22 -9.81 2.40
C GLN A 126 3.66 -9.08 3.68
N THR A 127 4.97 -8.97 3.93
CA THR A 127 5.51 -8.26 5.08
C THR A 127 5.27 -6.75 4.98
N ALA A 128 5.44 -6.17 3.79
CA ALA A 128 5.17 -4.76 3.55
C ALA A 128 3.68 -4.44 3.78
N ILE A 129 2.76 -5.27 3.26
CA ILE A 129 1.31 -5.13 3.51
C ILE A 129 1.03 -5.15 5.02
N ASN A 130 1.54 -6.15 5.74
CA ASN A 130 1.31 -6.26 7.17
C ASN A 130 1.86 -5.06 7.95
N ARG A 131 3.02 -4.52 7.56
CA ARG A 131 3.59 -3.30 8.16
C ARG A 131 2.67 -2.09 8.01
N LEU A 132 2.14 -1.86 6.80
CA LEU A 132 1.20 -0.75 6.56
C LEU A 132 -0.05 -0.88 7.44
N LEU A 133 -0.63 -2.08 7.51
CA LEU A 133 -1.82 -2.33 8.33
C LEU A 133 -1.53 -2.21 9.83
N ASN A 134 -0.37 -2.68 10.27
CA ASN A 134 0.05 -2.55 11.67
C ASN A 134 0.10 -1.08 12.10
N TRP A 135 0.68 -0.19 11.28
CA TRP A 135 0.68 1.24 11.58
C TRP A 135 -0.73 1.81 11.74
N MET A 136 -1.67 1.44 10.86
CA MET A 136 -3.07 1.88 10.97
C MET A 136 -3.74 1.39 12.26
N VAL A 137 -3.48 0.14 12.67
CA VAL A 137 -4.00 -0.45 13.92
C VAL A 137 -3.37 0.22 15.14
N ASP A 138 -2.06 0.41 15.15
CA ASP A 138 -1.35 1.05 16.23
C ASP A 138 -1.83 2.49 16.43
N ASP A 139 -2.05 3.24 15.36
CA ASP A 139 -2.61 4.59 15.43
C ASP A 139 -4.03 4.61 16.00
N ALA A 140 -4.89 3.69 15.53
CA ALA A 140 -6.25 3.53 16.04
C ALA A 140 -6.28 3.28 17.55
N ASN A 141 -5.40 2.40 18.03
CA ASN A 141 -5.28 2.05 19.44
C ASN A 141 -4.70 3.21 20.26
N LYS A 142 -3.63 3.85 19.79
CA LYS A 142 -2.97 4.98 20.48
C LYS A 142 -3.90 6.18 20.63
N LYS A 143 -4.62 6.56 19.57
CA LYS A 143 -5.53 7.71 19.56
C LYS A 143 -6.93 7.38 20.10
N SER A 144 -7.22 6.11 20.35
CA SER A 144 -8.57 5.64 20.69
C SER A 144 -9.61 6.06 19.64
N THR A 145 -9.24 6.03 18.35
CA THR A 145 -10.11 6.37 17.22
C THR A 145 -10.28 5.22 16.20
N PRO A 146 -10.72 4.01 16.61
CA PRO A 146 -10.95 2.90 15.67
C PRO A 146 -11.79 3.25 14.44
N PRO A 147 -12.91 4.01 14.54
CA PRO A 147 -13.76 4.26 13.37
C PRO A 147 -13.07 5.01 12.22
N VAL A 148 -12.06 5.85 12.53
CA VAL A 148 -11.34 6.63 11.52
C VAL A 148 -10.41 5.74 10.72
N SER A 149 -9.59 4.93 11.39
CA SER A 149 -8.67 4.00 10.72
C SER A 149 -9.42 2.88 9.99
N GLN A 150 -10.55 2.42 10.55
CA GLN A 150 -11.45 1.48 9.87
C GLN A 150 -11.99 2.08 8.57
N LEU A 151 -12.49 3.33 8.61
CA LEU A 151 -12.98 4.00 7.41
C LEU A 151 -11.88 4.15 6.35
N GLN A 152 -10.69 4.60 6.75
CA GLN A 152 -9.55 4.76 5.84
C GLN A 152 -9.18 3.44 5.15
N PHE A 153 -9.13 2.34 5.92
CA PHE A 153 -8.89 1.00 5.40
C PHE A 153 -9.99 0.57 4.43
N GLU A 154 -11.25 0.65 4.84
CA GLU A 154 -12.41 0.24 4.05
C GLU A 154 -12.47 1.01 2.72
N GLU A 155 -12.32 2.33 2.77
CA GLU A 155 -12.33 3.19 1.61
C GLU A 155 -11.14 2.95 0.68
N ALA A 156 -9.96 2.62 1.23
CA ALA A 156 -8.78 2.27 0.43
C ALA A 156 -9.04 0.98 -0.35
N PHE A 157 -9.68 -0.02 0.27
CA PHE A 157 -10.05 -1.27 -0.38
C PHE A 157 -11.16 -1.08 -1.43
N MET A 158 -12.11 -0.15 -1.22
CA MET A 158 -13.07 0.25 -2.26
C MET A 158 -12.39 0.89 -3.48
N ARG A 159 -11.27 1.60 -3.24
CA ARG A 159 -10.47 2.32 -4.25
C ARG A 159 -9.25 1.55 -4.72
N MET A 160 -9.15 0.25 -4.39
CA MET A 160 -8.03 -0.61 -4.76
C MET A 160 -8.09 -0.99 -6.25
N ASN A 161 -7.85 0.02 -7.08
CA ASN A 161 -7.69 -0.05 -8.52
C ASN A 161 -6.53 0.88 -8.93
N ARG A 162 -6.15 0.83 -10.21
CA ARG A 162 -5.01 1.56 -10.75
C ARG A 162 -5.03 3.08 -10.49
N PHE A 163 -6.22 3.67 -10.35
CA PHE A 163 -6.38 5.12 -10.29
C PHE A 163 -6.93 5.62 -8.96
N GLY A 164 -7.15 4.74 -7.99
CA GLY A 164 -7.68 5.13 -6.68
C GLY A 164 -9.12 5.61 -6.73
N THR A 165 -9.85 5.30 -7.81
CA THR A 165 -11.21 5.83 -8.03
C THR A 165 -12.26 4.96 -7.35
N ILE A 166 -13.38 5.56 -6.93
CA ILE A 166 -14.50 4.79 -6.42
C ILE A 166 -15.31 4.19 -7.59
N SER A 167 -15.69 2.92 -7.48
CA SER A 167 -16.54 2.27 -8.47
C SER A 167 -18.01 2.67 -8.28
N LYS A 168 -18.88 2.31 -9.23
CA LYS A 168 -20.34 2.49 -9.09
C LYS A 168 -20.96 1.60 -8.00
N THR A 169 -20.23 0.59 -7.55
CA THR A 169 -20.67 -0.40 -6.57
C THR A 169 -19.56 -0.59 -5.53
N PRO A 170 -19.30 0.43 -4.69
CA PRO A 170 -18.14 0.44 -3.79
C PRO A 170 -18.12 -0.73 -2.81
N GLY A 171 -19.27 -1.14 -2.26
CA GLY A 171 -19.36 -2.33 -1.39
C GLY A 171 -18.90 -3.62 -2.05
N LYS A 172 -19.30 -3.81 -3.31
CA LYS A 172 -18.84 -4.96 -4.10
C LYS A 172 -17.33 -4.88 -4.32
N SER A 173 -16.81 -3.70 -4.67
CA SER A 173 -15.37 -3.50 -4.84
C SER A 173 -14.59 -3.78 -3.55
N TYR A 174 -15.10 -3.36 -2.38
CA TYR A 174 -14.51 -3.72 -1.09
C TYR A 174 -14.39 -5.24 -0.95
N CYS A 175 -15.49 -5.99 -1.06
CA CYS A 175 -15.47 -7.43 -0.85
C CYS A 175 -14.57 -8.17 -1.86
N GLU A 176 -14.61 -7.79 -3.14
CA GLU A 176 -13.73 -8.40 -4.16
C GLU A 176 -12.25 -8.12 -3.90
N ASN A 177 -11.91 -6.88 -3.50
CA ASN A 177 -10.52 -6.50 -3.24
C ASN A 177 -10.02 -7.07 -1.90
N ARG A 178 -10.89 -7.15 -0.89
CA ARG A 178 -10.63 -7.82 0.39
C ARG A 178 -10.29 -9.29 0.16
N LEU A 179 -11.06 -9.99 -0.68
CA LEU A 179 -10.79 -11.38 -1.06
C LEU A 179 -9.48 -11.53 -1.87
N LYS A 180 -9.18 -10.63 -2.81
CA LYS A 180 -7.90 -10.65 -3.54
C LYS A 180 -6.71 -10.53 -2.60
N MET A 181 -6.79 -9.62 -1.62
CA MET A 181 -5.76 -9.45 -0.60
C MET A 181 -5.63 -10.71 0.26
N ASP A 182 -6.74 -11.29 0.72
CA ASP A 182 -6.72 -12.53 1.49
C ASP A 182 -6.08 -13.69 0.74
N ASN A 183 -6.44 -13.86 -0.53
CA ASN A 183 -5.86 -14.88 -1.38
C ASN A 183 -4.36 -14.67 -1.54
N PHE A 184 -3.91 -13.44 -1.78
CA PHE A 184 -2.49 -13.12 -1.88
C PHE A 184 -1.73 -13.39 -0.57
N MET A 185 -2.32 -13.02 0.56
CA MET A 185 -1.74 -13.27 1.89
C MET A 185 -1.79 -14.75 2.28
N ALA A 186 -2.71 -15.54 1.73
CA ALA A 186 -2.80 -16.97 1.98
C ALA A 186 -1.72 -17.80 1.25
N ILE A 187 -1.11 -17.25 0.18
CA ILE A 187 -0.02 -17.93 -0.56
C ILE A 187 1.12 -18.25 0.40
N GLY A 188 1.41 -19.54 0.54
CA GLY A 188 2.53 -20.04 1.33
C GLY A 188 3.84 -19.96 0.55
N ALA A 189 4.33 -18.75 0.28
CA ALA A 189 5.70 -18.59 -0.19
C ALA A 189 6.66 -18.93 0.95
N GLN A 190 7.49 -19.95 0.73
CA GLN A 190 8.59 -20.39 1.60
C GLN A 190 8.28 -20.49 3.10
N ARG A 191 7.78 -21.66 3.51
CA ARG A 191 7.99 -22.18 4.89
C ARG A 191 9.48 -22.39 5.24
N PHE A 192 10.40 -22.21 4.28
CA PHE A 192 11.81 -22.59 4.36
C PHE A 192 12.74 -21.48 4.92
N PHE A 193 12.33 -20.21 4.99
CA PHE A 193 13.19 -19.10 5.47
C PHE A 193 12.90 -18.64 6.90
N GLY A 194 12.05 -19.37 7.63
CA GLY A 194 11.88 -19.23 9.07
C GLY A 194 10.42 -19.10 9.52
N PRO A 195 10.16 -19.19 10.84
CA PRO A 195 8.82 -19.15 11.43
C PRO A 195 8.07 -17.80 11.24
N GLY A 196 8.75 -16.75 10.75
CA GLY A 196 8.18 -15.40 10.60
C GLY A 196 7.13 -15.25 9.50
N ALA A 197 7.14 -16.07 8.44
CA ALA A 197 6.14 -15.96 7.38
C ALA A 197 4.73 -16.37 7.86
N ASP A 198 4.65 -17.33 8.80
CA ASP A 198 3.38 -17.74 9.40
C ASP A 198 2.86 -16.69 10.40
N SER A 199 3.75 -16.01 11.13
CA SER A 199 3.36 -14.94 12.05
C SER A 199 2.83 -13.72 11.29
N VAL A 200 3.47 -13.29 10.20
CA VAL A 200 2.99 -12.19 9.35
C VAL A 200 1.56 -12.45 8.85
N ARG A 201 1.26 -13.68 8.44
CA ARG A 201 -0.09 -14.04 7.98
C ARG A 201 -1.11 -14.10 9.14
N ALA A 202 -0.68 -14.46 10.34
CA ALA A 202 -1.52 -14.44 11.52
C ALA A 202 -1.84 -13.02 11.98
N GLU A 203 -0.84 -12.14 12.03
CA GLU A 203 -0.98 -10.72 12.35
C GLU A 203 -1.88 -10.02 11.33
N TYR A 204 -1.66 -10.25 10.03
CA TYR A 204 -2.52 -9.74 8.97
C TYR A 204 -4.01 -10.07 9.19
N ARG A 205 -4.32 -11.33 9.58
CA ARG A 205 -5.70 -11.73 9.88
C ARG A 205 -6.29 -10.95 11.06
N GLN A 206 -5.49 -10.68 12.09
CA GLN A 206 -5.92 -9.87 13.24
C GLN A 206 -6.14 -8.41 12.84
N HIS A 207 -5.20 -7.82 12.10
CA HIS A 207 -5.28 -6.43 11.65
C HIS A 207 -6.50 -6.20 10.77
N THR A 208 -6.71 -7.07 9.78
CA THR A 208 -7.86 -6.95 8.87
C THR A 208 -9.19 -7.21 9.56
N ALA A 209 -9.28 -8.16 10.50
CA ALA A 209 -10.50 -8.36 11.28
C ALA A 209 -10.86 -7.13 12.13
N PHE A 210 -9.87 -6.40 12.65
CA PHE A 210 -10.09 -5.16 13.39
C PHE A 210 -10.45 -3.99 12.47
N LEU A 211 -9.69 -3.80 11.39
CA LEU A 211 -9.84 -2.66 10.47
C LEU A 211 -11.08 -2.79 9.56
N GLY A 212 -11.46 -4.01 9.18
CA GLY A 212 -12.60 -4.29 8.31
C GLY A 212 -13.92 -4.54 9.05
N ALA A 213 -13.93 -4.40 10.38
CA ALA A 213 -15.04 -4.85 11.23
C ALA A 213 -16.43 -4.29 10.86
N ARG A 214 -16.53 -3.13 10.20
CA ARG A 214 -17.82 -2.54 9.81
C ARG A 214 -18.30 -3.04 8.46
N MET A 215 -17.40 -3.54 7.61
CA MET A 215 -17.69 -3.91 6.22
C MET A 215 -17.64 -5.42 5.97
N ASP A 216 -16.84 -6.17 6.72
CA ASP A 216 -16.63 -7.61 6.52
C ASP A 216 -17.93 -8.42 6.67
N ASP A 217 -18.82 -8.02 7.60
CA ASP A 217 -20.12 -8.67 7.80
C ASP A 217 -21.07 -8.53 6.59
N HIS A 218 -20.78 -7.59 5.68
CA HIS A 218 -21.52 -7.39 4.44
C HIS A 218 -20.93 -8.16 3.25
N CYS A 219 -19.84 -8.88 3.44
CA CYS A 219 -19.24 -9.75 2.43
C CYS A 219 -19.68 -11.21 2.64
N GLU A 220 -20.06 -11.86 1.55
CA GLU A 220 -20.32 -13.29 1.48
C GLU A 220 -19.24 -13.93 0.61
N HIS A 221 -18.47 -14.84 1.19
CA HIS A 221 -17.46 -15.60 0.46
C HIS A 221 -18.05 -16.91 -0.05
N ARG A 222 -17.79 -17.21 -1.33
CA ARG A 222 -18.20 -18.45 -1.98
C ARG A 222 -16.98 -19.13 -2.57
N GLU A 223 -16.67 -20.31 -2.07
CA GLU A 223 -15.59 -21.15 -2.61
C GLU A 223 -16.12 -22.14 -3.66
N TYR A 224 -17.44 -22.23 -3.83
CA TYR A 224 -18.09 -23.19 -4.71
C TYR A 224 -19.23 -22.54 -5.51
N HIS A 225 -19.34 -22.92 -6.78
CA HIS A 225 -20.52 -22.66 -7.62
C HIS A 225 -21.20 -23.99 -7.95
N GLY A 226 -22.28 -24.31 -7.23
CA GLY A 226 -22.92 -25.61 -7.29
C GLY A 226 -21.99 -26.70 -6.77
N ARG A 227 -21.53 -27.61 -7.64
CA ARG A 227 -20.58 -28.69 -7.29
C ARG A 227 -19.13 -28.38 -7.66
N TYR A 228 -18.87 -27.24 -8.30
CA TYR A 228 -17.53 -26.89 -8.78
C TYR A 228 -16.84 -25.96 -7.79
N TYR A 229 -15.60 -26.28 -7.44
CA TYR A 229 -14.71 -25.41 -6.66
C TYR A 229 -14.24 -24.23 -7.49
N ILE A 230 -14.20 -23.04 -6.89
CA ILE A 230 -13.71 -21.80 -7.49
C ILE A 230 -12.34 -21.49 -6.86
N PRO A 231 -11.22 -21.71 -7.57
CA PRO A 231 -9.91 -21.32 -7.07
C PRO A 231 -9.86 -19.82 -6.76
N GLY A 232 -9.55 -19.47 -5.50
CA GLY A 232 -9.56 -18.09 -5.02
C GLY A 232 -10.95 -17.53 -4.64
N GLY A 233 -12.02 -18.31 -4.82
CA GLY A 233 -13.37 -17.94 -4.42
C GLY A 233 -14.00 -16.76 -5.19
N GLU A 234 -15.22 -16.44 -4.81
CA GLU A 234 -15.99 -15.26 -5.24
C GLU A 234 -16.48 -14.53 -3.98
N ALA A 235 -16.39 -13.19 -3.96
CA ALA A 235 -16.96 -12.38 -2.89
C ALA A 235 -18.19 -11.63 -3.41
N ARG A 236 -19.27 -11.66 -2.64
CA ARG A 236 -20.51 -10.94 -2.93
C ARG A 236 -20.83 -9.97 -1.81
N TYR A 237 -21.25 -8.77 -2.19
CA TYR A 237 -21.75 -7.79 -1.23
C TYR A 237 -23.25 -8.02 -1.02
N LYS A 238 -23.66 -8.18 0.24
CA LYS A 238 -25.05 -8.42 0.65
C LYS A 238 -25.67 -7.26 1.45
N GLY A 239 -24.94 -6.17 1.65
CA GLY A 239 -25.49 -4.99 2.31
C GLY A 239 -26.42 -4.20 1.39
N GLU A 240 -27.24 -3.33 1.97
CA GLU A 240 -27.99 -2.34 1.22
C GLU A 240 -27.04 -1.28 0.66
N GLY A 241 -27.47 -0.58 -0.39
CA GLY A 241 -26.63 0.27 -1.25
C GLY A 241 -25.52 1.05 -0.53
N LEU A 242 -24.33 1.04 -1.13
CA LEU A 242 -23.20 1.90 -0.79
C LEU A 242 -22.93 2.86 -1.94
#